data_AF-A0A420Y086-F1
#
_entry.id   AF-A0A420Y086-F1
#
_cell.length_a   1.000
_cell.length_b   1.000
_cell.length_c   1.000
_cell.angle_alpha   90.00
_cell.angle_beta   90.00
_cell.angle_gamma   90.00
#
_symmetry.space_group_name_H-M   'P 1'
#
loop_
_entity.id
_entity.type
_entity.pdbx_description
1 polymer ?
#
loop_
_entity_poly.entity_id
_entity_poly.type
_entity_poly.pdbx_seq_one_letter_code
_entity_poly.pdbx_strand_id
1 'polypeptide(L)'
;MNSVDKDAAGNYLVSARYTRSLTYINGTNGEVIWVLGGKKNRFRDLSGGRATDFAYQHDARWDATGSTLTLFDNAVDNENPMRSDSRGLRLEVDQQAMTVAVVTEYVNPRKLRAISQGSLQTLPSGNVLLSYGHLAAFSEFANDGRLLCDVNYGPESRFGAGDVQAYHTLVALDEHENAKLFVSWNGATEVATWDLEGAAGATASDEEWVRLDTLEKSSFESAFRLRHIYPRFLRVSGRDANAGLLGTSEPVEVAIEVSNHSGVDDSHGNGGEPQAYNSKSEDTDSSQSQVVFVDHHPLASTLLSFWRLLEAVTGMFGLFLIYRSCGGHWMRNKMSLCVDLPR
;
A
#
# COMPACT_ATOMS: atom_id res chain seq x y z
N MET A 1 1.42 -2.08 20.60
CA MET A 1 0.16 -2.61 20.02
C MET A 1 0.24 -2.45 18.52
N ASN A 2 -0.29 -3.38 17.73
CA ASN A 2 -0.21 -3.33 16.25
C ASN A 2 -1.44 -3.88 15.51
N SER A 3 -2.38 -4.53 16.20
CA SER A 3 -3.74 -4.71 15.71
C SER A 3 -4.73 -4.68 16.89
N VAL A 4 -5.98 -4.33 16.57
CA VAL A 4 -7.14 -4.51 17.44
C VAL A 4 -8.30 -5.01 16.59
N ASP A 5 -9.06 -5.94 17.14
CA ASP A 5 -10.25 -6.53 16.55
C ASP A 5 -11.37 -6.50 17.58
N LYS A 6 -12.59 -6.14 17.17
CA LYS A 6 -13.74 -6.02 18.08
C LYS A 6 -14.78 -7.07 17.72
N ASP A 7 -15.13 -7.92 18.68
CA ASP A 7 -16.09 -9.01 18.47
C ASP A 7 -17.55 -8.53 18.55
N ALA A 8 -18.50 -9.43 18.23
CA ALA A 8 -19.93 -9.14 18.29
C ALA A 8 -20.46 -8.90 19.71
N ALA A 9 -19.79 -9.40 20.75
CA ALA A 9 -20.10 -9.07 22.14
C ALA A 9 -19.49 -7.73 22.60
N GLY A 10 -18.71 -7.07 21.74
CA GLY A 10 -18.12 -5.76 21.98
C GLY A 10 -16.75 -5.77 22.66
N ASN A 11 -16.18 -6.95 22.93
CA ASN A 11 -14.86 -7.16 23.50
C ASN A 11 -13.75 -6.89 22.47
N TYR A 12 -12.54 -6.65 22.97
CA TYR A 12 -11.37 -6.33 22.14
C TYR A 12 -10.32 -7.42 22.21
N LEU A 13 -9.97 -7.98 21.06
CA LEU A 13 -8.75 -8.76 20.85
C LEU A 13 -7.63 -7.78 20.45
N VAL A 14 -6.58 -7.71 21.26
CA VAL A 14 -5.47 -6.76 21.06
C VAL A 14 -4.16 -7.51 20.82
N SER A 15 -3.50 -7.23 19.70
CA SER A 15 -2.14 -7.73 19.43
C SER A 15 -1.07 -6.81 20.00
N ALA A 16 -0.19 -7.39 20.81
CA ALA A 16 0.94 -6.71 21.42
C ALA A 16 2.27 -7.35 20.96
N ARG A 17 2.81 -6.79 19.87
CA ARG A 17 4.09 -7.14 19.23
C ARG A 17 5.20 -7.58 20.20
N TYR A 18 5.66 -6.68 21.07
CA TYR A 18 6.85 -6.89 21.90
C TYR A 18 6.61 -7.76 23.15
N THR A 19 5.35 -7.89 23.61
CA THR A 19 5.02 -8.88 24.65
C THR A 19 4.79 -10.28 24.07
N ARG A 20 4.77 -10.41 22.73
CA ARG A 20 4.57 -11.65 21.97
C ARG A 20 3.26 -12.33 22.37
N SER A 21 2.21 -11.52 22.53
CA SER A 21 0.95 -11.97 23.12
C SER A 21 -0.25 -11.29 22.50
N LEU A 22 -1.38 -12.01 22.52
CA LEU A 22 -2.71 -11.51 22.24
C LEU A 22 -3.47 -11.40 23.56
N THR A 23 -4.11 -10.26 23.80
CA THR A 23 -4.88 -9.99 25.02
C THR A 23 -6.34 -9.81 24.65
N TYR A 24 -7.23 -10.57 25.28
CA TYR A 24 -8.67 -10.42 25.11
C TYR A 24 -9.26 -9.65 26.29
N ILE A 25 -9.94 -8.54 26.00
CA ILE A 25 -10.32 -7.50 26.96
C ILE A 25 -11.83 -7.29 26.90
N ASN A 26 -12.48 -7.28 28.05
CA ASN A 26 -13.90 -6.99 28.18
C ASN A 26 -14.20 -5.56 27.70
N GLY A 27 -15.11 -5.43 26.74
CA GLY A 27 -15.40 -4.16 26.07
C GLY A 27 -16.13 -3.12 26.91
N THR A 28 -16.72 -3.52 28.03
CA THR A 28 -17.55 -2.68 28.91
C THR A 28 -16.78 -2.16 30.13
N ASN A 29 -15.91 -2.99 30.73
CA ASN A 29 -15.20 -2.65 31.96
C ASN A 29 -13.67 -2.65 31.84
N GLY A 30 -13.10 -3.06 30.69
CA GLY A 30 -11.65 -3.07 30.45
C GLY A 30 -10.88 -4.22 31.11
N GLU A 31 -11.55 -5.19 31.73
CA GLU A 31 -10.89 -6.33 32.39
C GLU A 31 -10.26 -7.31 31.38
N VAL A 32 -9.10 -7.87 31.72
CA VAL A 32 -8.42 -8.87 30.89
C VAL A 32 -9.04 -10.25 31.11
N ILE A 33 -9.87 -10.66 30.15
CA ILE A 33 -10.51 -11.98 30.09
C ILE A 33 -9.43 -13.06 30.00
N TRP A 34 -8.53 -12.96 29.02
CA TRP A 34 -7.37 -13.86 28.90
C TRP A 34 -6.19 -13.26 28.13
N VAL A 35 -5.06 -13.96 28.20
CA VAL A 35 -3.85 -13.69 27.41
C VAL A 35 -3.40 -14.99 26.75
N LEU A 36 -3.14 -14.95 25.44
CA LEU A 36 -2.59 -16.04 24.65
C LEU A 36 -1.16 -15.66 24.21
N GLY A 37 -0.22 -16.60 24.37
CA GLY A 37 1.20 -16.37 24.06
C GLY A 37 1.95 -15.50 25.08
N GLY A 38 3.27 -15.43 24.90
CA GLY A 38 4.16 -14.62 25.74
C GLY A 38 4.24 -15.07 27.21
N LYS A 39 4.86 -14.23 28.06
CA LYS A 39 5.14 -14.56 29.48
C LYS A 39 3.89 -14.70 30.37
N LYS A 40 2.72 -14.28 29.90
CA LYS A 40 1.44 -14.31 30.65
C LYS A 40 0.40 -15.23 30.02
N ASN A 41 0.81 -16.11 29.10
CA ASN A 41 -0.06 -17.09 28.45
C ASN A 41 -0.92 -17.86 29.46
N ARG A 42 -2.23 -17.96 29.19
CA ARG A 42 -3.21 -18.71 29.99
C ARG A 42 -3.70 -20.00 29.30
N PHE A 43 -3.26 -20.28 28.08
CA PHE A 43 -3.73 -21.43 27.28
C PHE A 43 -2.74 -22.59 27.29
N ARG A 44 -3.26 -23.82 27.40
CA ARG A 44 -2.50 -25.04 27.11
C ARG A 44 -2.41 -25.25 25.60
N ASP A 45 -1.19 -25.18 25.08
CA ASP A 45 -0.87 -25.49 23.68
C ASP A 45 -1.04 -26.99 23.39
N LEU A 46 -1.80 -27.33 22.35
CA LEU A 46 -2.06 -28.69 21.88
C LEU A 46 -1.27 -29.06 20.61
N SER A 47 -0.32 -28.23 20.20
CA SER A 47 0.42 -28.33 18.93
C SER A 47 1.95 -28.36 19.09
N GLY A 48 2.41 -28.65 20.31
CA GLY A 48 3.83 -28.80 20.65
C GLY A 48 4.56 -27.46 20.81
N GLY A 49 3.85 -26.41 21.20
CA GLY A 49 4.36 -25.03 21.31
C GLY A 49 4.06 -24.17 20.09
N ARG A 50 3.71 -24.77 18.94
CA ARG A 50 3.51 -24.06 17.66
C ARG A 50 2.32 -23.10 17.62
N ALA A 51 1.41 -23.16 18.60
CA ALA A 51 0.28 -22.24 18.73
C ALA A 51 0.57 -21.09 19.72
N THR A 52 1.73 -21.11 20.39
CA THR A 52 2.10 -20.17 21.47
C THR A 52 3.52 -19.61 21.37
N ASP A 53 4.34 -20.13 20.44
CA ASP A 53 5.71 -19.68 20.13
C ASP A 53 5.79 -18.47 19.18
N PHE A 54 4.63 -18.00 18.67
CA PHE A 54 4.56 -16.83 17.79
C PHE A 54 5.18 -15.59 18.44
N ALA A 55 5.80 -14.72 17.64
CA ALA A 55 6.48 -13.54 18.14
C ALA A 55 6.38 -12.36 17.16
N TYR A 56 6.29 -11.16 17.73
CA TYR A 56 6.21 -9.90 16.98
C TYR A 56 5.02 -9.80 16.03
N GLN A 57 3.98 -10.61 16.29
CA GLN A 57 2.86 -10.91 15.42
C GLN A 57 1.96 -9.69 15.11
N HIS A 58 1.41 -9.65 13.90
CA HIS A 58 0.49 -8.61 13.41
C HIS A 58 -0.88 -9.19 13.04
N ASP A 59 -1.86 -8.30 12.88
CA ASP A 59 -3.20 -8.57 12.36
C ASP A 59 -3.90 -9.81 12.97
N ALA A 60 -3.91 -9.87 14.30
CA ALA A 60 -4.72 -10.84 15.01
C ALA A 60 -6.21 -10.53 14.84
N ARG A 61 -6.99 -11.51 14.36
CA ARG A 61 -8.43 -11.41 14.05
C ARG A 61 -9.19 -12.63 14.53
N TRP A 62 -10.46 -12.46 14.86
CA TRP A 62 -11.41 -13.57 14.95
C TRP A 62 -11.97 -13.96 13.58
N ASP A 63 -12.32 -15.23 13.41
CA ASP A 63 -13.27 -15.63 12.37
C ASP A 63 -14.70 -15.16 12.72
N ALA A 64 -15.60 -15.19 11.73
CA ALA A 64 -16.98 -14.73 11.90
C ALA A 64 -17.79 -15.55 12.92
N THR A 65 -17.29 -16.71 13.35
CA THR A 65 -17.91 -17.62 14.33
C THR A 65 -17.30 -17.50 15.73
N GLY A 66 -16.22 -16.74 15.92
CA GLY A 66 -15.51 -16.61 17.21
C GLY A 66 -14.81 -17.89 17.68
N SER A 67 -14.57 -18.83 16.75
CA SER A 67 -14.05 -20.18 17.02
C SER A 67 -12.57 -20.34 16.66
N THR A 68 -12.14 -19.69 15.58
CA THR A 68 -10.74 -19.68 15.15
C THR A 68 -10.23 -18.26 15.06
N LEU A 69 -8.93 -18.12 15.34
CA LEU A 69 -8.21 -16.88 15.39
C LEU A 69 -7.08 -16.93 14.35
N THR A 70 -6.99 -15.91 13.51
CA THR A 70 -5.90 -15.78 12.53
C THR A 70 -4.91 -14.71 12.97
N LEU A 71 -3.62 -14.90 12.65
CA LEU A 71 -2.60 -13.88 12.81
C LEU A 71 -1.46 -14.06 11.78
N PHE A 72 -0.71 -12.98 11.55
CA PHE A 72 0.59 -13.04 10.87
C PHE A 72 1.70 -13.14 11.93
N ASP A 73 2.41 -14.27 11.98
CA ASP A 73 3.56 -14.50 12.87
C ASP A 73 4.86 -14.12 12.16
N ASN A 74 5.37 -12.92 12.48
CA ASN A 74 6.63 -12.41 11.94
C ASN A 74 7.84 -13.23 12.41
N ALA A 75 7.80 -13.69 13.67
CA ALA A 75 8.83 -14.42 14.39
C ALA A 75 10.21 -13.73 14.54
N VAL A 76 10.39 -12.47 14.14
CA VAL A 76 11.66 -11.72 14.24
C VAL A 76 11.46 -10.20 14.34
N ASP A 77 12.40 -9.51 15.00
CA ASP A 77 12.49 -8.04 15.09
C ASP A 77 13.89 -7.47 14.73
N ASN A 78 14.42 -7.86 13.56
CA ASN A 78 15.83 -7.68 13.14
C ASN A 78 16.86 -8.41 14.02
N GLU A 79 16.89 -8.11 15.31
CA GLU A 79 17.95 -8.53 16.23
C GLU A 79 17.67 -9.89 16.90
N ASN A 80 16.41 -10.23 17.16
CA ASN A 80 16.02 -11.42 17.92
C ASN A 80 15.12 -12.37 17.12
N PRO A 81 15.66 -13.12 16.12
CA PRO A 81 14.90 -14.13 15.40
C PRO A 81 14.53 -15.31 16.32
N MET A 82 13.24 -15.55 16.50
CA MET A 82 12.69 -16.77 17.12
C MET A 82 12.56 -17.89 16.09
N ARG A 83 12.35 -17.55 14.82
CA ARG A 83 12.32 -18.46 13.68
C ARG A 83 13.05 -17.85 12.48
N SER A 84 13.37 -18.68 11.48
CA SER A 84 13.98 -18.24 10.22
C SER A 84 12.96 -17.66 9.23
N ASP A 85 11.69 -18.02 9.35
CA ASP A 85 10.60 -17.68 8.44
C ASP A 85 9.41 -17.03 9.15
N SER A 86 8.70 -16.17 8.43
CA SER A 86 7.39 -15.67 8.85
C SER A 86 6.28 -16.56 8.28
N ARG A 87 5.19 -16.72 9.04
CA ARG A 87 4.07 -17.61 8.69
C ARG A 87 2.73 -16.97 9.00
N GLY A 88 1.69 -17.33 8.25
CA GLY A 88 0.32 -17.19 8.72
C GLY A 88 -0.02 -18.32 9.68
N LEU A 89 -0.80 -18.02 10.73
CA LEU A 89 -1.38 -19.04 11.60
C LEU A 89 -2.90 -18.89 11.62
N ARG A 90 -3.59 -20.03 11.52
CA ARG A 90 -4.99 -20.17 11.94
C ARG A 90 -5.02 -21.10 13.15
N LEU A 91 -5.50 -20.57 14.28
CA LEU A 91 -5.55 -21.24 15.57
C LEU A 91 -7.00 -21.52 15.97
N GLU A 92 -7.27 -22.70 16.54
CA GLU A 92 -8.51 -23.01 17.24
C GLU A 92 -8.33 -22.63 18.71
N VAL A 93 -9.30 -21.90 19.29
CA VAL A 93 -9.21 -21.36 20.65
C VAL A 93 -10.41 -21.81 21.48
N ASP A 94 -10.20 -22.78 22.37
CA ASP A 94 -11.21 -23.16 23.36
C ASP A 94 -11.04 -22.28 24.62
N GLN A 95 -11.96 -21.33 24.78
CA GLN A 95 -11.99 -20.39 25.90
C GLN A 95 -12.57 -21.00 27.19
N GLN A 96 -13.19 -22.19 27.14
CA GLN A 96 -13.71 -22.90 28.32
C GLN A 96 -12.66 -23.87 28.87
N ALA A 97 -12.06 -24.70 28.00
CA ALA A 97 -10.98 -25.60 28.36
C ALA A 97 -9.63 -24.89 28.52
N MET A 98 -9.54 -23.62 28.10
CA MET A 98 -8.30 -22.83 28.02
C MET A 98 -7.22 -23.57 27.23
N THR A 99 -7.58 -24.06 26.03
CA THR A 99 -6.64 -24.74 25.12
C THR A 99 -6.56 -24.04 23.77
N VAL A 100 -5.41 -24.18 23.11
CA VAL A 100 -5.17 -23.62 21.77
C VAL A 100 -4.46 -24.64 20.89
N ALA A 101 -4.87 -24.75 19.63
CA ALA A 101 -4.28 -25.63 18.64
C ALA A 101 -4.03 -24.90 17.32
N VAL A 102 -2.99 -25.30 16.57
CA VAL A 102 -2.80 -24.90 15.18
C VAL A 102 -3.74 -25.73 14.31
N VAL A 103 -4.61 -25.05 13.56
CA VAL A 103 -5.44 -25.66 12.50
C VAL A 103 -4.66 -25.71 11.20
N THR A 104 -4.03 -24.58 10.82
CA THR A 104 -3.25 -24.46 9.58
C THR A 104 -2.07 -23.50 9.78
N GLU A 105 -0.89 -23.87 9.25
CA GLU A 105 0.26 -22.98 9.07
C GLU A 105 0.37 -22.60 7.59
N TYR A 106 0.48 -21.30 7.29
CA TYR A 106 0.65 -20.78 5.93
C TYR A 106 2.09 -20.31 5.75
N VAL A 107 2.90 -21.09 5.04
CA VAL A 107 4.35 -20.86 4.95
C VAL A 107 4.78 -20.81 3.50
N ASN A 108 5.31 -19.67 3.06
CA ASN A 108 5.85 -19.54 1.72
C ASN A 108 7.11 -20.43 1.54
N PRO A 109 7.21 -21.23 0.46
CA PRO A 109 8.37 -22.11 0.20
C PRO A 109 9.72 -21.37 0.13
N ARG A 110 9.75 -20.10 -0.28
CA ARG A 110 10.94 -19.23 -0.29
C ARG A 110 11.36 -18.74 1.11
N LYS A 111 10.61 -19.11 2.17
CA LYS A 111 10.91 -18.78 3.57
C LYS A 111 11.04 -17.27 3.82
N LEU A 112 10.13 -16.50 3.22
CA LEU A 112 10.05 -15.05 3.36
C LEU A 112 9.99 -14.64 4.84
N ARG A 113 10.79 -13.62 5.21
CA ARG A 113 11.01 -13.18 6.58
C ARG A 113 10.68 -11.70 6.75
N ALA A 114 9.44 -11.41 7.09
CA ALA A 114 8.93 -10.06 7.29
C ALA A 114 9.19 -9.60 8.74
N ILE A 115 10.17 -8.72 8.94
CA ILE A 115 10.55 -8.21 10.27
C ILE A 115 9.51 -7.27 10.90
N SER A 116 8.53 -6.79 10.13
CA SER A 116 7.47 -5.91 10.61
C SER A 116 6.25 -5.97 9.68
N GLN A 117 5.10 -5.52 10.20
CA GLN A 117 3.82 -5.51 9.48
C GLN A 117 3.43 -6.93 9.00
N GLY A 118 2.60 -7.00 7.96
CA GLY A 118 2.01 -8.23 7.45
C GLY A 118 0.58 -8.45 7.96
N SER A 119 -0.17 -9.25 7.23
CA SER A 119 -1.58 -9.56 7.51
C SER A 119 -1.96 -10.94 7.00
N LEU A 120 -3.04 -11.50 7.57
CA LEU A 120 -3.64 -12.76 7.13
C LEU A 120 -5.15 -12.53 6.96
N GLN A 121 -5.63 -12.66 5.73
CA GLN A 121 -7.05 -12.52 5.40
C GLN A 121 -7.61 -13.82 4.81
N THR A 122 -8.64 -14.37 5.44
CA THR A 122 -9.46 -15.42 4.81
C THR A 122 -10.41 -14.78 3.79
N LEU A 123 -10.36 -15.25 2.55
CA LEU A 123 -11.18 -14.77 1.44
C LEU A 123 -12.56 -15.47 1.41
N PRO A 124 -13.58 -14.88 0.75
CA PRO A 124 -14.90 -15.52 0.61
C PRO A 124 -14.90 -16.89 -0.10
N SER A 125 -13.85 -17.20 -0.85
CA SER A 125 -13.63 -18.52 -1.46
C SER A 125 -13.16 -19.60 -0.48
N GLY A 126 -12.78 -19.21 0.74
CA GLY A 126 -12.07 -20.06 1.71
C GLY A 126 -10.55 -20.07 1.53
N ASN A 127 -10.00 -19.47 0.46
CA ASN A 127 -8.56 -19.28 0.33
C ASN A 127 -8.05 -18.26 1.36
N VAL A 128 -6.74 -18.23 1.59
CA VAL A 128 -6.08 -17.30 2.51
C VAL A 128 -5.07 -16.44 1.75
N LEU A 129 -5.23 -15.13 1.85
CA LEU A 129 -4.26 -14.15 1.39
C LEU A 129 -3.33 -13.78 2.55
N LEU A 130 -2.03 -13.93 2.35
CA LEU A 130 -1.00 -13.63 3.35
C LEU A 130 -0.08 -12.54 2.80
N SER A 131 -0.09 -11.36 3.42
CA SER A 131 0.76 -10.22 3.02
C SER A 131 1.99 -10.15 3.91
N TYR A 132 3.15 -9.91 3.32
CA TYR A 132 4.44 -9.83 4.01
C TYR A 132 4.85 -8.40 4.41
N GLY A 133 3.97 -7.41 4.26
CA GLY A 133 4.08 -6.07 4.86
C GLY A 133 5.35 -5.30 4.49
N HIS A 134 6.37 -5.38 5.32
CA HIS A 134 7.70 -4.80 5.07
C HIS A 134 8.39 -5.37 3.82
N LEU A 135 7.98 -6.54 3.35
CA LEU A 135 8.40 -7.10 2.07
C LEU A 135 7.36 -6.79 1.00
N ALA A 136 7.81 -6.49 -0.22
CA ALA A 136 6.96 -6.21 -1.38
C ALA A 136 6.35 -7.51 -1.98
N ALA A 137 5.72 -8.32 -1.12
CA ALA A 137 5.23 -9.65 -1.46
C ALA A 137 3.90 -10.00 -0.76
N PHE A 138 3.09 -10.79 -1.45
CA PHE A 138 1.97 -11.51 -0.86
C PHE A 138 1.85 -12.90 -1.51
N SER A 139 1.22 -13.83 -0.79
CA SER A 139 0.96 -15.17 -1.29
C SER A 139 -0.50 -15.56 -1.05
N GLU A 140 -1.12 -16.23 -2.01
CA GLU A 140 -2.42 -16.88 -1.84
C GLU A 140 -2.24 -18.37 -1.57
N PHE A 141 -2.91 -18.88 -0.54
CA PHE A 141 -2.93 -20.27 -0.13
C PHE A 141 -4.36 -20.82 -0.18
N ALA A 142 -4.51 -22.13 -0.41
CA ALA A 142 -5.74 -22.83 -0.06
C ALA A 142 -5.86 -22.97 1.48
N ASN A 143 -7.08 -23.17 1.99
CA ASN A 143 -7.36 -23.35 3.43
C ASN A 143 -6.58 -24.51 4.10
N ASP A 144 -6.01 -25.42 3.30
CA ASP A 144 -5.15 -26.54 3.74
C ASP A 144 -3.68 -26.14 3.94
N GLY A 145 -3.30 -24.88 3.67
CA GLY A 145 -1.93 -24.37 3.77
C GLY A 145 -1.10 -24.53 2.50
N ARG A 146 -1.65 -25.10 1.42
CA ARG A 146 -0.96 -25.26 0.13
C ARG A 146 -0.94 -23.94 -0.65
N LEU A 147 0.26 -23.52 -1.05
CA LEU A 147 0.47 -22.34 -1.90
C LEU A 147 -0.28 -22.51 -3.24
N LEU A 148 -1.00 -21.46 -3.66
CA LEU A 148 -1.70 -21.35 -4.94
C LEU A 148 -1.04 -20.30 -5.84
N CYS A 149 -0.69 -19.15 -5.28
CA CYS A 149 -0.07 -18.04 -5.98
C CYS A 149 0.96 -17.35 -5.08
N ASP A 150 2.04 -16.84 -5.65
CA ASP A 150 3.05 -16.07 -4.94
C ASP A 150 3.47 -14.88 -5.81
N VAL A 151 3.35 -13.66 -5.27
CA VAL A 151 3.45 -12.42 -6.03
C VAL A 151 4.42 -11.47 -5.34
N ASN A 152 5.44 -11.05 -6.08
CA ASN A 152 6.32 -9.95 -5.71
C ASN A 152 5.91 -8.72 -6.55
N TYR A 153 5.61 -7.59 -5.91
CA TYR A 153 5.27 -6.32 -6.59
C TYR A 153 6.40 -5.27 -6.45
N GLY A 154 7.56 -5.69 -5.94
CA GLY A 154 8.84 -5.01 -6.02
C GLY A 154 9.97 -6.03 -6.20
N PRO A 155 11.18 -5.61 -6.61
CA PRO A 155 12.30 -6.52 -6.81
C PRO A 155 12.74 -7.14 -5.47
N GLU A 156 12.97 -8.45 -5.46
CA GLU A 156 13.33 -9.20 -4.23
C GLU A 156 14.65 -8.72 -3.60
N SER A 157 15.55 -8.15 -4.41
CA SER A 157 16.80 -7.50 -3.95
C SER A 157 16.57 -6.23 -3.12
N ARG A 158 15.36 -5.65 -3.12
CA ARG A 158 14.97 -4.50 -2.29
C ARG A 158 13.94 -4.85 -1.21
N PHE A 159 13.71 -6.14 -0.95
CA PHE A 159 12.79 -6.56 0.10
C PHE A 159 13.26 -6.04 1.48
N GLY A 160 12.38 -5.27 2.12
CA GLY A 160 12.70 -4.59 3.37
C GLY A 160 13.47 -3.28 3.26
N ALA A 161 13.51 -2.65 2.08
CA ALA A 161 13.95 -1.27 1.93
C ALA A 161 12.90 -0.23 2.38
N GLY A 162 11.66 -0.66 2.67
CA GLY A 162 10.55 0.23 3.04
C GLY A 162 9.76 0.79 1.85
N ASP A 163 10.20 0.55 0.61
CA ASP A 163 9.69 1.11 -0.67
C ASP A 163 8.15 1.02 -0.88
N VAL A 164 7.44 0.18 -0.13
CA VAL A 164 5.97 -0.05 -0.25
C VAL A 164 5.24 0.06 1.09
N GLN A 165 5.79 0.80 2.05
CA GLN A 165 5.16 1.08 3.34
C GLN A 165 4.42 2.44 3.34
N ALA A 166 3.11 2.43 3.14
CA ALA A 166 2.30 3.66 3.05
C ALA A 166 1.58 4.02 4.37
N TYR A 167 2.15 4.95 5.13
CA TYR A 167 1.47 5.65 6.25
C TYR A 167 1.08 7.11 5.95
N HIS A 168 1.44 7.62 4.78
CA HIS A 168 1.32 9.03 4.41
C HIS A 168 0.06 9.34 3.60
N THR A 169 -0.30 10.63 3.54
CA THR A 169 -1.21 11.19 2.55
C THR A 169 -0.56 11.06 1.16
N LEU A 170 -0.90 10.00 0.44
CA LEU A 170 -0.36 9.76 -0.91
C LEU A 170 -1.09 10.61 -1.93
N VAL A 171 -0.30 11.24 -2.81
CA VAL A 171 -0.74 11.99 -3.99
C VAL A 171 -0.22 11.26 -5.23
N ALA A 172 -1.11 10.91 -6.16
CA ALA A 172 -0.75 10.23 -7.40
C ALA A 172 -1.47 10.86 -8.60
N LEU A 173 -0.76 10.98 -9.71
CA LEU A 173 -1.24 11.52 -10.98
C LEU A 173 -1.49 10.41 -12.02
N ASP A 174 -2.42 10.67 -12.93
CA ASP A 174 -2.80 9.84 -14.08
C ASP A 174 -2.61 10.73 -15.33
N GLU A 175 -1.68 10.44 -16.23
CA GLU A 175 -1.20 11.40 -17.26
C GLU A 175 -2.05 11.44 -18.55
N HIS A 176 -3.16 10.71 -18.60
CA HIS A 176 -4.08 10.75 -19.75
C HIS A 176 -5.00 11.99 -19.73
N GLU A 177 -5.75 12.25 -20.82
CA GLU A 177 -6.65 13.41 -21.02
C GLU A 177 -7.74 13.63 -19.94
N ASN A 178 -7.79 12.78 -18.91
CA ASN A 178 -8.66 12.90 -17.74
C ASN A 178 -7.84 12.76 -16.46
N ALA A 179 -6.78 13.57 -16.34
CA ALA A 179 -5.85 13.49 -15.22
C ALA A 179 -6.55 13.60 -13.87
N LYS A 180 -6.11 12.76 -12.93
CA LYS A 180 -6.68 12.69 -11.57
C LYS A 180 -5.57 12.83 -10.56
N LEU A 181 -5.88 13.54 -9.48
CA LEU A 181 -5.05 13.57 -8.29
C LEU A 181 -5.76 12.77 -7.20
N PHE A 182 -5.22 11.61 -6.87
CA PHE A 182 -5.76 10.75 -5.81
C PHE A 182 -5.26 11.20 -4.44
N VAL A 183 -6.08 11.01 -3.39
CA VAL A 183 -5.71 11.26 -2.00
C VAL A 183 -6.30 10.18 -1.07
N SER A 184 -5.48 9.70 -0.14
CA SER A 184 -5.88 8.79 0.96
C SER A 184 -4.95 8.96 2.16
N TRP A 185 -5.49 8.96 3.38
CA TRP A 185 -4.70 9.01 4.62
C TRP A 185 -5.11 7.87 5.55
N ASN A 186 -4.18 6.94 5.79
CA ASN A 186 -4.37 5.82 6.72
C ASN A 186 -4.53 6.30 8.17
N GLY A 187 -5.64 5.93 8.81
CA GLY A 187 -5.91 6.22 10.23
C GLY A 187 -6.54 7.58 10.54
N ALA A 188 -6.59 8.52 9.58
CA ALA A 188 -7.20 9.83 9.78
C ALA A 188 -8.74 9.76 9.67
N THR A 189 -9.39 9.34 10.75
CA THR A 189 -10.86 9.25 10.86
C THR A 189 -11.55 10.61 11.05
N GLU A 190 -10.80 11.63 11.42
CA GLU A 190 -11.31 12.98 11.75
C GLU A 190 -11.44 13.89 10.51
N VAL A 191 -10.85 13.50 9.38
CA VAL A 191 -10.92 14.28 8.13
C VAL A 191 -12.35 14.25 7.58
N ALA A 192 -12.96 15.43 7.47
CA ALA A 192 -14.23 15.66 6.80
C ALA A 192 -14.05 16.11 5.35
N THR A 193 -13.02 16.92 5.05
CA THR A 193 -12.74 17.44 3.71
C THR A 193 -11.26 17.39 3.33
N TRP A 194 -11.01 17.33 2.02
CA TRP A 194 -9.71 17.48 1.38
C TRP A 194 -9.69 18.76 0.58
N ASP A 195 -8.66 19.58 0.72
CA ASP A 195 -8.40 20.74 -0.12
C ASP A 195 -7.24 20.45 -1.06
N LEU A 196 -7.47 20.59 -2.36
CA LEU A 196 -6.41 20.67 -3.35
C LEU A 196 -5.83 22.09 -3.32
N GLU A 197 -4.53 22.19 -3.07
CA GLU A 197 -3.80 23.46 -2.99
C GLU A 197 -2.67 23.46 -4.04
N GLY A 198 -2.32 24.63 -4.58
CA GLY A 198 -1.26 24.74 -5.59
C GLY A 198 -0.44 26.01 -5.49
N ALA A 199 0.84 25.90 -5.86
CA ALA A 199 1.83 26.98 -5.81
C ALA A 199 2.80 26.90 -7.00
N ALA A 200 3.55 27.99 -7.22
CA ALA A 200 4.57 28.08 -8.27
C ALA A 200 5.89 27.36 -7.92
N GLY A 201 6.16 27.13 -6.63
CA GLY A 201 7.37 26.47 -6.13
C GLY A 201 7.06 25.52 -4.97
N ALA A 202 7.82 24.43 -4.87
CA ALA A 202 7.65 23.42 -3.82
C ALA A 202 7.85 23.96 -2.39
N THR A 203 8.70 24.97 -2.22
CA THR A 203 9.06 25.57 -0.92
C THR A 203 8.36 26.92 -0.68
N ALA A 204 7.22 27.17 -1.32
CA ALA A 204 6.43 28.38 -1.14
C ALA A 204 5.81 28.43 0.28
N SER A 205 5.63 29.63 0.85
CA SER A 205 5.02 29.79 2.18
C SER A 205 3.55 29.36 2.16
N ASP A 206 2.98 29.02 3.32
CA ASP A 206 1.59 28.56 3.39
C ASP A 206 0.56 29.59 2.89
N GLU A 207 0.89 30.89 2.84
CA GLU A 207 0.03 31.92 2.23
C GLU A 207 0.08 31.92 0.69
N GLU A 208 1.14 31.38 0.08
CA GLU A 208 1.32 31.29 -1.38
C GLU A 208 0.60 30.06 -1.98
N TRP A 209 0.19 29.10 -1.14
CA TRP A 209 -0.57 27.93 -1.55
C TRP A 209 -2.05 28.27 -1.73
N VAL A 210 -2.48 28.44 -2.97
CA VAL A 210 -3.86 28.77 -3.32
C VAL A 210 -4.72 27.50 -3.30
N ARG A 211 -5.85 27.50 -2.59
CA ARG A 211 -6.86 26.45 -2.68
C ARG A 211 -7.56 26.49 -4.04
N LEU A 212 -7.57 25.35 -4.72
CA LEU A 212 -8.03 25.17 -6.11
C LEU A 212 -9.36 24.42 -6.20
N ASP A 213 -9.56 23.43 -5.32
CA ASP A 213 -10.76 22.59 -5.25
C ASP A 213 -10.90 21.98 -3.85
N THR A 214 -12.11 21.53 -3.47
CA THR A 214 -12.39 20.89 -2.18
C THR A 214 -13.30 19.67 -2.38
N LEU A 215 -12.95 18.55 -1.75
CA LEU A 215 -13.73 17.30 -1.78
C LEU A 215 -14.12 16.84 -0.38
N GLU A 216 -15.39 16.48 -0.18
CA GLU A 216 -15.83 15.77 1.02
C GLU A 216 -15.25 14.35 1.08
N LYS A 217 -14.76 13.94 2.24
CA LYS A 217 -14.22 12.60 2.48
C LYS A 217 -15.35 11.60 2.75
N SER A 218 -15.94 11.09 1.67
CA SER A 218 -16.96 10.02 1.71
C SER A 218 -16.40 8.59 1.73
N SER A 219 -15.08 8.42 1.58
CA SER A 219 -14.40 7.16 1.29
C SER A 219 -13.01 7.09 1.97
N PHE A 220 -12.30 5.98 1.80
CA PHE A 220 -10.87 5.86 2.13
C PHE A 220 -9.99 6.65 1.13
N GLU A 221 -10.29 6.49 -0.16
CA GLU A 221 -9.65 7.15 -1.30
C GLU A 221 -10.62 8.15 -1.91
N SER A 222 -10.15 9.38 -2.14
CA SER A 222 -10.83 10.43 -2.91
C SER A 222 -9.98 10.79 -4.14
N ALA A 223 -10.58 11.40 -5.16
CA ALA A 223 -9.85 11.82 -6.36
C ALA A 223 -10.37 13.16 -6.90
N PHE A 224 -9.49 14.15 -6.98
CA PHE A 224 -9.72 15.39 -7.73
C PHE A 224 -9.60 15.09 -9.21
N ARG A 225 -10.46 15.71 -10.04
CA ARG A 225 -10.33 15.64 -11.50
C ARG A 225 -9.64 16.91 -11.98
N LEU A 226 -8.44 16.76 -12.51
CA LEU A 226 -7.66 17.87 -13.04
C LEU A 226 -8.22 18.24 -14.43
N ARG A 227 -9.08 19.27 -14.47
CA ARG A 227 -9.82 19.71 -15.68
C ARG A 227 -9.35 21.06 -16.25
N HIS A 228 -8.37 21.67 -15.60
CA HIS A 228 -7.96 23.06 -15.81
C HIS A 228 -6.43 23.15 -15.87
N ILE A 229 -5.91 24.35 -16.14
CA ILE A 229 -4.49 24.65 -15.94
C ILE A 229 -4.26 24.77 -14.42
N TYR A 230 -3.25 24.05 -13.91
CA TYR A 230 -2.88 24.04 -12.51
C TYR A 230 -1.50 24.70 -12.29
N PRO A 231 -1.22 25.24 -11.09
CA PRO A 231 0.14 25.62 -10.71
C PRO A 231 1.11 24.43 -10.80
N ARG A 232 2.40 24.72 -10.99
CA ARG A 232 3.46 23.72 -11.19
C ARG A 232 3.56 22.69 -10.05
N PHE A 233 3.23 23.08 -8.82
CA PHE A 233 3.19 22.17 -7.69
C PHE A 233 1.79 22.11 -7.10
N LEU A 234 1.34 20.88 -6.80
CA LEU A 234 0.08 20.60 -6.10
C LEU A 234 0.35 19.88 -4.78
N ARG A 235 -0.45 20.16 -3.75
CA ARG A 235 -0.48 19.43 -2.48
C ARG A 235 -1.93 19.25 -2.03
N VAL A 236 -2.17 18.37 -1.05
CA VAL A 236 -3.51 18.18 -0.47
C VAL A 236 -3.48 18.36 1.04
N SER A 237 -4.37 19.23 1.54
CA SER A 237 -4.57 19.48 2.97
C SER A 237 -5.85 18.80 3.46
N GLY A 238 -5.76 18.02 4.55
CA GLY A 238 -6.91 17.36 5.19
C GLY A 238 -7.46 18.21 6.33
N ARG A 239 -8.79 18.34 6.41
CA ARG A 239 -9.47 19.18 7.42
C ARG A 239 -10.57 18.46 8.16
N ASP A 240 -10.78 18.86 9.41
CA ASP A 240 -11.88 18.37 10.26
C ASP A 240 -13.24 18.99 9.91
N ALA A 241 -14.29 18.55 10.60
CA ALA A 241 -15.67 19.04 10.40
C ALA A 241 -15.89 20.54 10.76
N ASN A 242 -14.93 21.18 11.43
CA ASN A 242 -14.90 22.61 11.74
C ASN A 242 -13.94 23.40 10.81
N ALA A 243 -13.46 22.78 9.73
CA ALA A 243 -12.43 23.28 8.81
C ALA A 243 -11.03 23.49 9.44
N GLY A 244 -10.77 22.94 10.62
CA GLY A 244 -9.45 22.89 11.24
C GLY A 244 -8.47 22.04 10.41
N LEU A 245 -7.24 22.51 10.25
CA LEU A 245 -6.20 21.77 9.51
C LEU A 245 -5.68 20.59 10.35
N LEU A 246 -5.76 19.39 9.80
CA LEU A 246 -5.25 18.17 10.43
C LEU A 246 -3.84 17.81 9.93
N GLY A 247 -3.54 18.14 8.67
CA GLY A 247 -2.22 17.95 8.07
C GLY A 247 -2.25 18.12 6.55
N THR A 248 -1.06 18.13 5.94
CA THR A 248 -0.85 18.46 4.52
C THR A 248 0.11 17.45 3.91
N SER A 249 -0.07 17.09 2.63
CA SER A 249 0.86 16.24 1.89
C SER A 249 2.14 16.99 1.52
N GLU A 250 3.19 16.24 1.20
CA GLU A 250 4.30 16.82 0.44
C GLU A 250 3.80 17.36 -0.92
N PRO A 251 4.44 18.41 -1.46
CA PRO A 251 4.25 18.88 -2.84
C PRO A 251 4.58 17.82 -3.89
N VAL A 252 3.74 17.73 -4.92
CA VAL A 252 4.01 16.98 -6.15
C VAL A 252 4.13 17.94 -7.32
N GLU A 253 5.19 17.79 -8.12
CA GLU A 253 5.36 18.54 -9.36
C GLU A 253 4.46 17.99 -10.46
N VAL A 254 3.81 18.88 -11.21
CA VAL A 254 2.79 18.55 -12.20
C VAL A 254 3.23 19.10 -13.55
N ALA A 255 3.88 18.25 -14.35
CA ALA A 255 4.41 18.58 -15.67
C ALA A 255 3.32 18.59 -16.78
N ILE A 256 2.17 19.22 -16.53
CA ILE A 256 1.10 19.35 -17.53
C ILE A 256 1.30 20.65 -18.33
N GLU A 257 2.09 20.59 -19.39
CA GLU A 257 2.11 21.64 -20.43
C GLU A 257 0.85 21.54 -21.28
N VAL A 258 -0.20 22.30 -20.92
CA VAL A 258 -1.37 22.46 -21.79
C VAL A 258 -1.03 23.42 -22.93
N SER A 259 -0.81 22.88 -24.14
CA SER A 259 -0.65 23.70 -25.34
C SER A 259 -1.93 24.49 -25.64
N ASN A 260 -1.86 25.81 -25.57
CA ASN A 260 -2.98 26.68 -25.95
C ASN A 260 -3.28 26.56 -27.45
N HIS A 261 -4.31 25.79 -27.82
CA HIS A 261 -4.96 25.90 -29.13
C HIS A 261 -6.00 27.03 -29.11
N SER A 262 -5.53 28.27 -28.89
CA SER A 262 -6.27 29.48 -29.24
C SER A 262 -5.94 29.82 -30.69
N GLY A 263 -6.93 29.73 -31.57
CA GLY A 263 -6.74 30.00 -33.00
C GLY A 263 -6.34 31.45 -33.30
N VAL A 264 -5.54 31.58 -34.36
CA VAL A 264 -5.35 32.75 -35.24
C VAL A 264 -5.94 34.08 -34.77
N ASP A 265 -5.08 35.04 -34.47
CA ASP A 265 -5.21 36.36 -35.09
C ASP A 265 -3.83 37.04 -35.26
N ASP A 266 -3.54 37.51 -36.48
CA ASP A 266 -2.27 38.16 -36.84
C ASP A 266 -2.35 39.67 -36.59
N SER A 267 -1.57 40.22 -35.65
CA SER A 267 -1.13 41.62 -35.76
C SER A 267 0.14 42.00 -34.94
N HIS A 268 1.11 42.53 -35.69
CA HIS A 268 2.33 43.29 -35.35
C HIS A 268 2.57 43.84 -33.92
N GLY A 269 3.83 43.79 -33.43
CA GLY A 269 4.15 44.42 -32.13
C GLY A 269 5.58 44.74 -31.65
N ASN A 270 6.68 44.26 -32.26
CA ASN A 270 8.07 44.77 -32.09
C ASN A 270 8.74 44.91 -30.67
N GLY A 271 9.83 44.15 -30.44
CA GLY A 271 11.07 44.69 -29.84
C GLY A 271 11.45 44.34 -28.38
N GLY A 272 12.56 43.60 -28.19
CA GLY A 272 13.27 43.49 -26.91
C GLY A 272 14.15 42.23 -26.77
N GLU A 273 15.47 42.35 -26.91
CA GLU A 273 16.44 41.27 -26.62
C GLU A 273 16.70 41.10 -25.10
N PRO A 274 17.10 39.89 -24.64
CA PRO A 274 17.27 39.58 -23.22
C PRO A 274 18.67 39.95 -22.69
N GLN A 275 18.76 40.45 -21.45
CA GLN A 275 20.02 40.52 -20.71
C GLN A 275 20.21 39.29 -19.82
N ALA A 276 21.35 38.62 -19.99
CA ALA A 276 21.80 37.56 -19.10
C ALA A 276 22.46 38.13 -17.84
N TYR A 277 22.28 37.45 -16.70
CA TYR A 277 23.19 37.57 -15.56
C TYR A 277 23.55 36.18 -15.04
N ASN A 278 24.81 36.02 -14.66
CA ASN A 278 25.47 34.73 -14.46
C ASN A 278 26.33 34.82 -13.20
N SER A 279 26.09 33.98 -12.18
CA SER A 279 27.16 33.37 -11.36
C SER A 279 26.68 32.53 -10.17
N LYS A 280 27.23 31.31 -10.11
CA LYS A 280 27.81 30.61 -8.93
C LYS A 280 26.92 30.16 -7.75
N SER A 281 26.72 28.83 -7.78
CA SER A 281 26.72 27.86 -6.68
C SER A 281 27.49 28.19 -5.38
N GLU A 282 26.90 27.83 -4.25
CA GLU A 282 27.56 27.16 -3.12
C GLU A 282 26.76 25.89 -2.77
N ASP A 283 27.45 24.78 -2.49
CA ASP A 283 26.86 23.46 -2.19
C ASP A 283 26.60 23.27 -0.69
N THR A 284 25.43 22.75 -0.31
CA THR A 284 25.25 21.92 0.89
C THR A 284 24.20 20.82 0.68
N ASP A 285 24.69 19.59 0.79
CA ASP A 285 24.02 18.28 0.88
C ASP A 285 23.02 18.21 2.08
N SER A 286 21.93 17.42 2.15
CA SER A 286 21.29 16.45 1.22
C SER A 286 19.79 16.23 1.59
N SER A 287 18.92 16.13 0.59
CA SER A 287 17.77 15.20 0.60
C SER A 287 17.29 14.95 -0.85
N GLN A 288 17.62 13.79 -1.42
CA GLN A 288 17.23 13.46 -2.79
C GLN A 288 15.80 12.93 -2.85
N SER A 289 14.84 13.81 -3.19
CA SER A 289 13.54 13.41 -3.71
C SER A 289 13.73 12.75 -5.08
N GLN A 290 13.50 11.44 -5.20
CA GLN A 290 13.59 10.76 -6.49
C GLN A 290 12.35 11.04 -7.36
N VAL A 291 12.47 11.98 -8.30
CA VAL A 291 11.60 12.04 -9.48
C VAL A 291 12.21 11.14 -10.55
N VAL A 292 11.48 10.11 -10.98
CA VAL A 292 11.95 9.16 -12.00
C VAL A 292 11.56 9.65 -13.38
N PHE A 293 12.49 10.35 -14.04
CA PHE A 293 12.40 10.62 -15.48
C PHE A 293 12.98 9.43 -16.27
N VAL A 294 12.30 9.03 -17.34
CA VAL A 294 12.76 7.98 -18.26
C VAL A 294 13.02 8.59 -19.63
N ASP A 295 14.28 8.91 -19.92
CA ASP A 295 14.70 9.32 -21.27
C ASP A 295 14.55 8.16 -22.27
N HIS A 296 14.09 8.46 -23.47
CA HIS A 296 14.03 7.51 -24.59
C HIS A 296 14.86 7.97 -25.78
N HIS A 297 15.96 7.25 -26.00
CA HIS A 297 16.93 7.51 -27.06
C HIS A 297 16.31 7.24 -28.45
N PRO A 298 16.47 8.15 -29.45
CA PRO A 298 15.70 8.13 -30.71
C PRO A 298 16.11 7.06 -31.74
N LEU A 299 16.61 5.89 -31.31
CA LEU A 299 16.98 4.77 -32.20
C LEU A 299 16.08 3.52 -32.07
N ALA A 300 15.14 3.51 -31.12
CA ALA A 300 14.24 2.36 -30.92
C ALA A 300 13.12 2.25 -31.99
N SER A 301 12.71 3.38 -32.59
CA SER A 301 11.57 3.45 -33.51
C SER A 301 11.80 2.75 -34.86
N THR A 302 13.04 2.68 -35.34
CA THR A 302 13.38 2.09 -36.65
C THR A 302 13.46 0.56 -36.65
N LEU A 303 13.71 -0.07 -35.50
CA LEU A 303 13.78 -1.54 -35.37
C LEU A 303 12.38 -2.19 -35.32
N LEU A 304 11.40 -1.52 -34.70
CA LEU A 304 10.00 -1.98 -34.64
C LEU A 304 9.32 -2.00 -36.02
N SER A 305 9.67 -1.09 -36.92
CA SER A 305 9.18 -1.10 -38.32
C SER A 305 9.70 -2.30 -39.11
N PHE A 306 10.93 -2.76 -38.83
CA PHE A 306 11.52 -3.92 -39.50
C PHE A 306 10.91 -5.25 -39.03
N TRP A 307 10.54 -5.35 -37.74
CA TRP A 307 9.90 -6.55 -37.20
C TRP A 307 8.49 -6.78 -37.78
N ARG A 308 7.67 -5.72 -37.89
CA ARG A 308 6.31 -5.81 -38.46
C ARG A 308 6.29 -6.18 -39.94
N LEU A 309 7.39 -5.99 -40.68
CA LEU A 309 7.51 -6.44 -42.06
C LEU A 309 7.76 -7.96 -42.16
N LEU A 310 8.34 -8.57 -41.12
CA LEU A 310 8.66 -10.00 -41.08
C LEU A 310 7.43 -10.85 -40.73
N GLU A 311 6.59 -10.39 -39.81
CA GLU A 311 5.36 -11.09 -39.41
C GLU A 311 4.32 -11.21 -40.54
N ALA A 312 4.37 -10.32 -41.55
CA ALA A 312 3.49 -10.37 -42.72
C ALA A 312 3.81 -11.50 -43.72
N VAL A 313 4.98 -12.16 -43.61
CA VAL A 313 5.48 -13.11 -44.61
C VAL A 313 5.31 -14.59 -44.19
N THR A 314 5.15 -14.89 -42.90
CA THR A 314 5.14 -16.27 -42.38
C THR A 314 3.85 -16.65 -41.64
N GLY A 315 2.71 -16.22 -42.16
CA GLY A 315 1.39 -16.58 -41.63
C GLY A 315 0.89 -17.97 -42.01
N MET A 316 1.46 -19.05 -41.45
CA MET A 316 0.78 -20.36 -41.32
C MET A 316 1.51 -21.38 -40.41
N PHE A 317 0.72 -22.12 -39.61
CA PHE A 317 1.05 -23.31 -38.77
C PHE A 317 1.71 -23.14 -37.38
N GLY A 318 0.98 -23.65 -36.36
CA GLY A 318 1.49 -24.09 -35.04
C GLY A 318 1.51 -23.02 -33.94
N LEU A 319 1.27 -23.35 -32.66
CA LEU A 319 0.72 -24.56 -32.03
C LEU A 319 0.20 -24.18 -30.62
N PHE A 320 -0.63 -25.03 -29.99
CA PHE A 320 -1.07 -24.92 -28.59
C PHE A 320 0.07 -24.64 -27.59
N LEU A 321 -0.10 -23.68 -26.67
CA LEU A 321 0.00 -23.87 -25.21
C LEU A 321 -0.21 -22.57 -24.40
N ILE A 322 -0.76 -22.72 -23.19
CA ILE A 322 -0.90 -21.72 -22.09
C ILE A 322 -1.84 -20.52 -22.36
N TYR A 323 -3.11 -20.67 -21.97
CA TYR A 323 -3.91 -19.56 -21.41
C TYR A 323 -4.99 -20.08 -20.45
N ARG A 324 -4.70 -20.07 -19.15
CA ARG A 324 -5.68 -20.11 -18.04
C ARG A 324 -5.07 -19.40 -16.82
N SER A 325 -4.97 -18.08 -16.93
CA SER A 325 -4.74 -17.19 -15.79
C SER A 325 -6.07 -16.85 -15.11
N CYS A 326 -6.04 -16.47 -13.83
CA CYS A 326 -7.18 -16.38 -12.93
C CYS A 326 -8.29 -15.44 -13.45
N GLY A 327 -9.47 -16.01 -13.73
CA GLY A 327 -10.69 -15.26 -14.03
C GLY A 327 -11.64 -15.27 -12.83
N GLY A 328 -11.80 -14.11 -12.18
CA GLY A 328 -12.75 -13.92 -11.07
C GLY A 328 -12.93 -12.43 -10.77
N HIS A 329 -14.17 -11.95 -10.85
CA HIS A 329 -14.52 -10.55 -10.55
C HIS A 329 -14.62 -10.31 -9.04
N TRP A 330 -14.56 -9.03 -8.63
CA TRP A 330 -14.65 -8.47 -7.26
C TRP A 330 -13.33 -8.23 -6.50
N MET A 331 -12.90 -6.96 -6.52
CA MET A 331 -12.27 -6.32 -5.35
C MET A 331 -13.32 -5.47 -4.63
N ARG A 332 -13.41 -5.61 -3.30
CA ARG A 332 -13.95 -4.58 -2.41
C ARG A 332 -12.98 -4.38 -1.25
N ASN A 333 -12.73 -3.11 -0.95
CA ASN A 333 -11.72 -2.56 -0.04
C ASN A 333 -10.27 -2.70 -0.57
N LYS A 334 -9.71 -1.55 -0.98
CA LYS A 334 -8.45 -1.32 -1.73
C LYS A 334 -7.23 -1.19 -0.77
N MET A 335 -5.96 -1.15 -1.20
CA MET A 335 -5.31 -0.29 -2.23
C MET A 335 -3.86 -0.80 -2.52
N SER A 336 -3.19 -0.64 -3.67
CA SER A 336 -3.50 0.12 -4.91
C SER A 336 -3.08 -0.59 -6.23
N LEU A 337 -2.23 0.04 -7.08
CA LEU A 337 -1.96 -0.21 -8.49
C LEU A 337 -0.56 -0.80 -8.79
N CYS A 338 -0.47 -1.61 -9.85
CA CYS A 338 0.76 -1.95 -10.58
C CYS A 338 0.62 -1.48 -12.04
N VAL A 339 1.70 -1.05 -12.69
CA VAL A 339 1.71 -0.67 -14.11
C VAL A 339 2.28 -1.82 -14.94
N ASP A 340 1.41 -2.48 -15.72
CA ASP A 340 1.82 -3.38 -16.80
C ASP A 340 1.80 -2.63 -18.14
N LEU A 341 2.93 -2.63 -18.85
CA LEU A 341 3.05 -2.11 -20.22
C LEU A 341 3.06 -3.25 -21.25
N PRO A 342 2.04 -3.35 -22.13
CA PRO A 342 2.09 -4.26 -23.27
C PRO A 342 2.62 -3.55 -24.54
N ARG A 343 3.92 -3.78 -24.83
CA ARG A 343 4.63 -3.69 -26.14
C ARG A 343 4.46 -2.44 -27.02
#